data_AF-A0A5J4U0K4-F1
#
_entry.id   AF-A0A5J4U0K4-F1
#
_cell.length_a   1.000
_cell.length_b   1.000
_cell.length_c   1.000
_cell.angle_alpha   90.00
_cell.angle_beta   90.00
_cell.angle_gamma   90.00
#
_symmetry.space_group_name_H-M   'P 1'
#
loop_
_entity.id
_entity.type
_entity.pdbx_description
1 polymer ?
#
loop_
_entity_poly.entity_id
_entity_poly.type
_entity_poly.pdbx_seq_one_letter_code
_entity_poly.pdbx_strand_id
1 'polypeptide(L)'
;MNRKHASDEAQQTGNKILDEELQNMYHCVNAMVFDSGSHKSRHSTVGIVVQLTKNLYPLPVVIEENIQTIAEYASFISRTICGLHHKGVIVPSVSIDGL
;
A
#
# COMPACT_ATOMS: atom_id res chain seq x y z
N MET A 1 -10.15 22.37 -1.68
CA MET A 1 -9.32 21.53 -2.56
C MET A 1 -8.39 20.72 -1.68
N ASN A 2 -8.88 19.68 -1.00
CA ASN A 2 -9.25 18.31 -1.44
C ASN A 2 -8.07 17.36 -1.19
N ARG A 3 -7.77 17.07 0.09
CA ARG A 3 -6.81 16.01 0.48
C ARG A 3 -7.11 14.68 -0.18
N LYS A 4 -8.41 14.38 -0.34
CA LYS A 4 -8.91 13.22 -1.08
C LYS A 4 -8.41 13.18 -2.54
N HIS A 5 -8.41 14.32 -3.22
CA HIS A 5 -7.93 14.42 -4.61
C HIS A 5 -6.42 14.15 -4.72
N ALA A 6 -5.63 14.67 -3.77
CA ALA A 6 -4.18 14.41 -3.75
C ALA A 6 -3.84 12.94 -3.43
N SER A 7 -4.63 12.29 -2.57
CA SER A 7 -4.50 10.86 -2.27
C SER A 7 -4.87 10.01 -3.50
N ASP A 8 -5.97 10.34 -4.16
CA ASP A 8 -6.44 9.64 -5.36
C ASP A 8 -5.40 9.78 -6.51
N GLU A 9 -4.82 10.96 -6.71
CA GLU A 9 -3.76 11.22 -7.70
C GLU A 9 -2.46 10.44 -7.41
N ALA A 10 -2.03 10.42 -6.14
CA ALA A 10 -0.83 9.68 -5.73
C ALA A 10 -1.02 8.17 -5.90
N GLN A 11 -2.20 7.66 -5.56
CA GLN A 11 -2.55 6.25 -5.72
C GLN A 11 -2.68 5.85 -7.20
N GLN A 12 -3.27 6.70 -8.02
CA GLN A 12 -3.41 6.44 -9.45
C GLN A 12 -2.04 6.45 -10.16
N THR A 13 -1.18 7.40 -9.79
CA THR A 13 0.20 7.48 -10.31
C THR A 13 1.03 6.27 -9.87
N GLY A 14 0.95 5.89 -8.60
CA GLY A 14 1.66 4.73 -8.06
C GLY A 14 1.23 3.42 -8.71
N ASN A 15 -0.07 3.22 -8.92
CA ASN A 15 -0.59 2.03 -9.62
C ASN A 15 -0.15 1.98 -11.08
N LYS A 16 -0.12 3.12 -11.79
CA LYS A 16 0.33 3.16 -13.19
C LYS A 16 1.80 2.79 -13.31
N ILE A 17 2.66 3.36 -12.46
CA ILE A 17 4.10 3.03 -12.43
C ILE A 17 4.27 1.55 -12.05
N LEU A 18 3.51 1.06 -11.06
CA LEU A 18 3.55 -0.34 -10.67
C LEU A 18 3.17 -1.25 -11.83
N ASP A 19 2.10 -0.96 -12.57
CA ASP A 19 1.65 -1.76 -13.70
C ASP A 19 2.67 -1.72 -14.86
N GLU A 20 3.31 -0.57 -15.13
CA GLU A 20 4.39 -0.43 -16.12
C GLU A 20 5.66 -1.20 -15.74
N GLU A 21 6.04 -1.16 -14.46
CA GLU A 21 7.17 -1.92 -13.92
C GLU A 21 6.88 -3.43 -13.91
N LEU A 22 5.63 -3.83 -13.64
CA LEU A 22 5.19 -5.22 -13.63
C LEU A 22 5.19 -5.86 -15.01
N GLN A 23 4.87 -5.11 -16.06
CA GLN A 23 4.96 -5.62 -17.43
C GLN A 23 6.38 -6.04 -17.81
N ASN A 24 7.40 -5.50 -17.12
CA ASN A 24 8.79 -5.74 -17.45
C ASN A 24 9.45 -6.83 -16.60
N MET A 25 8.89 -7.25 -15.47
CA MET A 25 9.59 -8.11 -14.51
C MET A 25 8.65 -8.92 -13.57
N TYR A 26 9.00 -10.19 -13.33
CA TYR A 26 8.48 -10.97 -12.18
C TYR A 26 9.30 -10.60 -10.93
N HIS A 27 8.86 -9.61 -10.17
CA HIS A 27 9.63 -9.14 -9.03
C HIS A 27 9.08 -9.54 -7.67
N CYS A 28 10.04 -9.83 -6.80
CA CYS A 28 9.90 -10.05 -5.38
C CYS A 28 9.91 -8.67 -4.71
N VAL A 29 8.85 -8.34 -4.00
CA VAL A 29 8.54 -6.97 -3.60
C VAL A 29 8.30 -6.89 -2.11
N ASN A 30 9.14 -6.14 -1.40
CA ASN A 30 8.90 -5.90 0.02
C ASN A 30 7.74 -4.92 0.16
N ALA A 31 6.68 -5.33 0.84
CA ALA A 31 5.58 -4.44 1.18
C ALA A 31 5.83 -3.82 2.56
N MET A 32 5.57 -2.53 2.69
CA MET A 32 5.62 -1.81 3.95
C MET A 32 4.25 -1.16 4.19
N VAL A 33 3.69 -1.45 5.36
CA VAL A 33 2.46 -0.84 5.86
C VAL A 33 2.87 0.31 6.78
N PHE A 34 2.42 1.52 6.47
CA PHE A 34 2.50 2.67 7.37
C PHE A 34 1.16 2.80 8.07
N ASP A 35 1.14 2.61 9.38
CA ASP A 35 0.00 2.89 10.24
C ASP A 35 0.28 4.19 11.00
N SER A 36 -0.45 5.25 10.68
CA SER A 36 -0.30 6.55 11.35
C SER A 36 -0.90 6.56 12.77
N GLY A 37 -1.12 5.38 13.36
CA GLY A 37 -1.81 5.13 14.62
C GLY A 37 -1.54 6.20 15.68
N SER A 38 -2.45 7.16 15.80
CA SER A 38 -2.40 8.11 16.90
C SER A 38 -2.92 7.42 18.17
N HIS A 39 -2.32 7.71 19.32
CA HIS A 39 -2.77 7.27 20.65
C HIS A 39 -4.21 7.69 21.03
N LYS A 40 -5.04 8.17 20.09
CA LYS A 40 -6.44 8.51 20.30
C LYS A 40 -7.32 7.94 19.20
N SER A 41 -8.38 7.27 19.65
CA SER A 41 -9.37 6.58 18.83
C SER A 41 -10.05 7.49 17.81
N ARG A 42 -10.30 6.87 16.64
CA ARG A 42 -11.16 7.25 15.51
C ARG A 42 -10.36 7.81 14.32
N HIS A 43 -10.20 6.94 13.32
CA HIS A 43 -9.60 7.17 12.00
C HIS A 43 -8.07 7.15 12.00
N SER A 44 -7.49 5.95 11.82
CA SER A 44 -6.07 5.80 11.48
C SER A 44 -5.93 5.77 9.96
N THR A 45 -5.01 6.57 9.43
CA THR A 45 -4.59 6.45 8.04
C THR A 45 -3.61 5.29 7.93
N VAL A 46 -3.94 4.31 7.08
CA VAL A 46 -3.07 3.18 6.78
C VAL A 46 -2.68 3.23 5.32
N GLY A 47 -1.39 3.32 5.07
CA GLY A 47 -0.80 3.30 3.73
C GLY A 47 -0.05 2.00 3.48
N ILE A 48 -0.07 1.51 2.24
CA ILE A 48 0.80 0.42 1.80
C ILE A 48 1.67 0.94 0.67
N VAL A 49 2.97 0.83 0.87
CA VAL A 49 3.97 1.05 -0.18
C VAL A 49 4.67 -0.26 -0.50
N VAL A 50 5.20 -0.34 -1.70
CA VAL A 50 5.93 -1.50 -2.18
C VAL A 50 7.28 -1.09 -2.73
N GLN A 51 8.31 -1.84 -2.39
CA GLN A 51 9.65 -1.65 -2.94
C GLN A 51 9.97 -2.79 -3.90
N LEU A 52 10.12 -2.45 -5.18
CA LEU A 52 10.55 -3.40 -6.20
C LEU A 52 12.05 -3.64 -6.09
N THR A 53 12.52 -4.83 -6.47
CA THR A 53 13.94 -5.20 -6.39
C THR A 53 14.86 -4.24 -7.16
N LYS A 54 14.37 -3.67 -8.28
CA LYS A 54 15.14 -2.77 -9.15
C LYS A 54 14.86 -1.28 -8.96
N ASN A 55 13.75 -0.91 -8.32
CA ASN A 55 13.45 0.49 -8.04
C ASN A 55 13.91 0.88 -6.63
N LEU A 56 14.76 1.90 -6.57
CA LEU A 56 15.30 2.43 -5.31
C LEU A 56 14.24 3.19 -4.49
N TYR A 57 13.13 3.56 -5.10
CA TYR A 57 12.06 4.33 -4.46
C TYR A 57 10.84 3.45 -4.20
N PRO A 58 10.30 3.45 -2.96
CA PRO A 58 9.03 2.82 -2.65
C PRO A 58 7.90 3.44 -3.47
N LEU A 59 7.02 2.60 -4.01
CA LEU A 59 5.85 3.03 -4.76
C LEU A 59 4.61 2.95 -3.88
N PRO A 60 3.79 4.02 -3.79
CA PRO A 60 2.53 3.96 -3.08
C PRO A 60 1.52 3.07 -3.83
N VAL A 61 0.91 2.11 -3.13
CA VAL A 61 -0.11 1.22 -3.70
C VAL A 61 -1.51 1.69 -3.35
N VAL A 62 -1.74 1.97 -2.07
CA VAL A 62 -3.05 2.37 -1.55
C VAL A 62 -2.90 3.09 -0.21
N ILE A 63 -3.77 4.07 0.03
CA ILE A 63 -3.92 4.75 1.30
C ILE A 63 -5.41 4.67 1.67
N GLU A 64 -5.71 4.26 2.90
CA GLU A 64 -7.06 4.28 3.47
C GLU A 64 -7.07 5.17 4.71
N GLU A 65 -7.95 6.17 4.73
CA GLU A 65 -8.03 7.16 5.81
C GLU A 65 -9.06 6.79 6.88
N ASN A 66 -9.89 5.77 6.66
CA ASN A 66 -11.04 5.46 7.51
C ASN A 66 -11.07 4.01 8.01
N ILE A 67 -9.94 3.49 8.48
CA ILE A 67 -9.91 2.22 9.23
C ILE A 67 -10.25 2.48 10.69
N GLN A 68 -11.25 1.77 11.22
CA GLN A 68 -11.79 1.94 12.57
C GLN A 68 -11.65 0.68 13.43
N THR A 69 -11.57 -0.49 12.79
CA THR A 69 -11.51 -1.78 13.48
C THR A 69 -10.30 -2.61 13.06
N ILE A 70 -9.87 -3.54 13.93
CA ILE A 70 -8.82 -4.51 13.62
C ILE A 70 -9.22 -5.38 12.42
N ALA A 71 -10.50 -5.71 12.27
CA ALA A 71 -11.00 -6.48 11.15
C ALA A 71 -10.86 -5.71 9.82
N GLU A 72 -11.18 -4.41 9.81
CA GLU A 72 -10.97 -3.55 8.64
C GLU A 72 -9.49 -3.41 8.31
N TYR A 73 -8.63 -3.25 9.32
CA TYR A 73 -7.18 -3.20 9.16
C TYR A 73 -6.62 -4.48 8.50
N ALA A 74 -6.94 -5.64 9.07
CA ALA A 74 -6.50 -6.93 8.53
C ALA A 74 -7.07 -7.19 7.12
N SER A 75 -8.33 -6.82 6.89
CA SER A 75 -8.98 -6.92 5.58
C SER A 75 -8.36 -5.98 4.54
N PHE A 76 -7.98 -4.77 4.94
CA PHE A 76 -7.29 -3.81 4.08
C PHE A 76 -5.94 -4.34 3.62
N ILE A 77 -5.11 -4.84 4.55
CA ILE A 77 -3.83 -5.46 4.21
C ILE A 77 -4.03 -6.67 3.30
N SER A 78 -4.90 -7.61 3.71
CA SER A 78 -5.12 -8.85 2.97
C SER A 78 -5.60 -8.61 1.54
N ARG A 79 -6.59 -7.73 1.33
CA ARG A 79 -7.09 -7.39 0.00
C ARG A 79 -6.02 -6.76 -0.87
N THR A 80 -5.18 -5.89 -0.30
CA THR A 80 -4.09 -5.25 -1.03
C THR A 80 -3.05 -6.26 -1.48
N ILE A 81 -2.60 -7.15 -0.59
CA ILE A 81 -1.63 -8.20 -0.93
C ILE A 81 -2.21 -9.19 -1.96
N CYS A 82 -3.46 -9.62 -1.80
CA CYS A 82 -4.13 -10.45 -2.80
C CYS A 82 -4.26 -9.74 -4.16
N GLY A 83 -4.56 -8.44 -4.16
CA GLY A 83 -4.61 -7.63 -5.37
C GLY A 83 -3.26 -7.57 -6.09
N LEU A 84 -2.17 -7.40 -5.36
CA LEU A 84 -0.80 -7.45 -5.88
C LEU A 84 -0.50 -8.84 -6.48
N HIS A 85 -0.86 -9.92 -5.78
CA HIS A 85 -0.67 -11.28 -6.26
C HIS A 85 -1.45 -11.56 -7.56
N HIS A 86 -2.70 -11.09 -7.68
CA HIS A 86 -3.47 -11.19 -8.93
C HIS A 86 -2.83 -10.43 -10.10
N LYS A 87 -1.99 -9.43 -9.81
CA LYS A 87 -1.18 -8.71 -10.81
C LYS A 87 0.18 -9.37 -11.09
N GLY A 88 0.46 -10.54 -10.52
CA GLY A 88 1.72 -11.27 -10.70
C GLY A 88 2.88 -10.79 -9.80
N VAL A 89 2.60 -9.95 -8.80
CA VAL A 89 3.58 -9.50 -7.81
C VAL A 89 3.76 -10.58 -6.74
N ILE A 90 5.01 -10.91 -6.39
CA ILE A 90 5.30 -11.77 -5.24
C ILE A 90 5.70 -10.88 -4.07
N VAL A 91 4.92 -10.90 -2.99
CA VAL A 91 5.23 -10.19 -1.74
C VAL A 91 5.79 -11.20 -0.72
N PRO A 92 7.12 -11.36 -0.59
CA PRO A 92 7.73 -12.34 0.33
C PRO A 92 7.60 -11.94 1.80
N SER A 93 7.45 -10.65 2.07
CA SER A 93 7.45 -10.09 3.42
C SER A 93 6.66 -8.80 3.48
N VAL A 94 6.00 -8.61 4.61
CA VAL A 94 5.30 -7.37 4.96
C VAL A 94 5.93 -6.83 6.23
N SER A 95 6.42 -5.60 6.18
CA SER A 95 6.84 -4.83 7.36
C SER A 95 5.72 -3.90 7.77
N ILE A 96 5.48 -3.76 9.07
CA ILE A 96 4.46 -2.85 9.61
C ILE A 96 5.17 -1.82 10.49
N ASP A 97 5.05 -0.55 10.12
CA ASP A 97 5.52 0.59 10.89
C ASP A 97 4.30 1.28 11.52
N GLY A 98 4.26 1.38 12.86
CA GLY A 98 3.12 1.93 13.60
C GLY A 98 2.53 1.06 14.71
N LEU A 99 3.27 0.05 15.19
CA LEU A 99 2.98 -0.66 16.46
C LEU A 99 3.76 -0.08 17.63
#